data_AF-A0A257KLN4-F1
#
_entry.id   AF-A0A257KLN4-F1
#
_cell.length_a   1.000
_cell.length_b   1.000
_cell.length_c   1.000
_cell.angle_alpha   90.00
_cell.angle_beta   90.00
_cell.angle_gamma   90.00
#
_symmetry.space_group_name_H-M   'P 1'
#
loop_
_entity.id
_entity.type
_entity.pdbx_description
1 polymer ?
#
loop_
_entity_poly.entity_id
_entity_poly.type
_entity_poly.pdbx_seq_one_letter_code
_entity_poly.pdbx_strand_id
1 'polypeptide(L)'
;MPAVRAGLRHDESNVRLHCCKFLDRYLSPDTLYDLLDMLNDGDERVRCSALHTLACDRCKEGSCRPEEADVLPRVMTLLERDPEAHVRAMAIEVVGQFVHTNALAVAAISAARQNDENPTVRKKAGWYLPGGPIHRRTGPKRAKGQ
;
A
#
# COMPACT_ATOMS: atom_id res chain seq x y z
N MET A 1 4.97 6.39 -20.35
CA MET A 1 5.63 7.66 -19.91
C MET A 1 7.16 7.52 -19.81
N PRO A 2 7.95 7.84 -20.85
CA PRO A 2 9.40 7.52 -20.85
C PRO A 2 10.23 8.22 -19.77
N ALA A 3 10.04 9.52 -19.54
CA ALA A 3 10.83 10.29 -18.57
C ALA A 3 10.63 9.81 -17.12
N VAL A 4 9.38 9.49 -16.76
CA VAL A 4 9.06 8.96 -15.42
C VAL A 4 9.71 7.60 -15.21
N ARG A 5 9.63 6.69 -16.20
CA ARG A 5 10.27 5.37 -16.12
C ARG A 5 11.79 5.46 -16.01
N ALA A 6 12.41 6.42 -16.69
CA ALA A 6 13.83 6.70 -16.52
C ALA A 6 14.15 7.24 -15.12
N GLY A 7 13.33 8.15 -14.61
CA GLY A 7 13.50 8.73 -13.27
C GLY A 7 13.33 7.71 -12.14
N LEU A 8 12.45 6.71 -12.28
CA LEU A 8 12.32 5.60 -11.32
C LEU A 8 13.56 4.70 -11.24
N ARG A 9 14.46 4.77 -12.23
CA ARG A 9 15.72 4.02 -12.28
C ARG A 9 16.94 4.88 -11.98
N HIS A 10 16.72 6.14 -11.58
CA HIS A 10 17.80 7.08 -11.30
C HIS A 10 18.53 6.72 -10.00
N ASP A 11 19.84 6.94 -9.94
CA ASP A 11 20.66 6.66 -8.76
C ASP A 11 20.25 7.48 -7.52
N GLU A 12 19.65 8.66 -7.72
CA GLU A 12 19.31 9.61 -6.67
C GLU A 12 17.91 9.32 -6.16
N SER A 13 17.79 9.01 -4.86
CA SER A 13 16.50 8.62 -4.28
C SER A 13 15.48 9.73 -4.34
N ASN A 14 15.92 11.00 -4.29
CA ASN A 14 15.00 12.13 -4.45
C ASN A 14 14.35 12.16 -5.83
N VAL A 15 15.06 11.78 -6.90
CA VAL A 15 14.48 11.70 -8.25
C VAL A 15 13.42 10.60 -8.30
N ARG A 16 13.76 9.40 -7.80
CA ARG A 16 12.83 8.27 -7.73
C ARG A 16 11.57 8.63 -6.92
N LEU A 17 11.76 9.28 -5.77
CA LEU A 17 10.67 9.77 -4.92
C LEU A 17 9.73 10.72 -5.66
N HIS A 18 10.27 11.68 -6.42
CA HIS A 18 9.44 12.63 -7.17
C HIS A 18 8.70 11.94 -8.32
N CYS A 19 9.29 10.93 -8.93
CA CYS A 19 8.60 10.07 -9.90
C CYS A 19 7.47 9.26 -9.27
N CYS A 20 7.67 8.67 -8.08
CA CYS A 20 6.59 8.01 -7.34
C CYS A 20 5.46 8.99 -6.99
N LYS A 21 5.78 10.20 -6.52
CA LYS A 21 4.77 11.23 -6.23
C LYS A 21 4.01 11.68 -7.48
N PHE A 22 4.67 11.73 -8.63
CA PHE A 22 3.99 11.99 -9.89
C PHE A 22 3.01 10.85 -10.24
N LEU A 23 3.45 9.60 -10.08
CA LEU A 23 2.59 8.43 -10.29
C LEU A 23 1.42 8.34 -9.30
N ASP A 24 1.52 8.93 -8.12
CA ASP A 24 0.40 9.01 -7.17
C ASP A 24 -0.89 9.57 -7.80
N ARG A 25 -0.72 10.52 -8.72
CA ARG A 25 -1.82 11.17 -9.43
C ARG A 25 -2.08 10.56 -10.81
N TYR A 26 -1.02 10.13 -11.49
CA TYR A 26 -1.06 9.77 -12.91
C TYR A 26 -0.68 8.31 -13.22
N LEU A 27 -0.82 7.40 -12.25
CA LEU A 27 -0.55 5.98 -12.45
C LEU A 27 -1.31 5.43 -13.66
N SER A 28 -0.59 4.69 -14.49
CA SER A 28 -1.09 4.08 -15.72
C SER A 28 -0.59 2.63 -15.83
N PRO A 29 -1.27 1.77 -16.62
CA PRO A 29 -0.86 0.37 -16.76
C PRO A 29 0.58 0.18 -17.25
N ASP A 30 1.09 1.09 -18.08
CA ASP A 30 2.47 1.04 -18.62
C ASP A 30 3.56 1.42 -17.60
N THR A 31 3.19 1.98 -16.44
CA THR A 31 4.11 2.35 -15.35
C THR A 31 3.86 1.57 -14.06
N LEU A 32 2.84 0.70 -14.03
CA LEU A 32 2.47 -0.08 -12.85
C LEU A 32 3.62 -0.93 -12.33
N TYR A 33 4.25 -1.73 -13.20
CA TYR A 33 5.34 -2.60 -12.75
C TYR A 33 6.58 -1.82 -12.34
N ASP A 34 6.87 -0.68 -12.97
CA ASP A 34 7.95 0.21 -12.52
C ASP A 34 7.65 0.78 -11.12
N LEU A 35 6.39 1.10 -10.79
CA LEU A 35 5.98 1.49 -9.43
C LEU A 35 6.08 0.32 -8.44
N LEU A 36 5.67 -0.88 -8.82
CA LEU A 36 5.75 -2.06 -7.95
C LEU A 36 7.19 -2.42 -7.59
N ASP A 37 8.15 -2.16 -8.48
CA ASP A 37 9.58 -2.32 -8.20
C ASP A 37 10.05 -1.36 -7.09
N MET A 38 9.46 -0.16 -7.00
CA MET A 38 9.79 0.84 -5.96
C MET A 38 9.36 0.42 -4.55
N LEU A 39 8.57 -0.65 -4.40
CA LEU A 39 8.33 -1.26 -3.09
C LEU A 39 9.60 -1.88 -2.49
N ASN A 40 10.62 -2.16 -3.31
CA ASN A 40 11.91 -2.70 -2.86
C ASN A 40 13.03 -1.64 -2.86
N ASP A 41 12.68 -0.35 -2.96
CA ASP A 41 13.67 0.72 -3.02
C ASP A 41 14.51 0.79 -1.73
N GLY A 42 15.78 1.17 -1.86
CA GLY A 42 16.66 1.34 -0.69
C GLY A 42 16.24 2.49 0.23
N ASP A 43 15.58 3.53 -0.30
CA ASP A 43 15.11 4.69 0.46
C ASP A 43 13.65 4.48 0.93
N GLU A 44 13.42 4.57 2.24
CA GLU A 44 12.12 4.34 2.86
C GLU A 44 11.04 5.33 2.42
N ARG A 45 11.44 6.55 2.02
CA ARG A 45 10.52 7.57 1.53
C ARG A 45 9.99 7.18 0.16
N VAL A 46 10.81 6.54 -0.67
CA VAL A 46 10.40 6.00 -1.98
C VAL A 46 9.40 4.86 -1.78
N ARG A 47 9.72 3.91 -0.88
CA ARG A 47 8.80 2.80 -0.52
C ARG A 47 7.46 3.32 0.01
N CYS A 48 7.48 4.31 0.90
CA CYS A 48 6.26 4.93 1.42
C CYS A 48 5.45 5.64 0.33
N SER A 49 6.11 6.33 -0.60
CA SER A 49 5.42 6.98 -1.72
C SER A 49 4.76 5.95 -2.63
N ALA A 50 5.43 4.83 -2.93
CA ALA A 50 4.86 3.75 -3.72
C ALA A 50 3.63 3.11 -3.04
N LEU A 51 3.73 2.86 -1.72
CA LEU A 51 2.60 2.38 -0.92
C LEU A 51 1.43 3.37 -0.89
N HIS A 52 1.70 4.68 -0.79
CA HIS A 52 0.65 5.70 -0.84
C HIS A 52 -0.09 5.68 -2.18
N THR A 53 0.64 5.56 -3.29
CA THR A 53 0.06 5.43 -4.62
C THR A 53 -0.85 4.22 -4.74
N LEU A 54 -0.50 3.09 -4.12
CA LEU A 54 -1.37 1.90 -4.09
C LEU A 54 -2.56 2.07 -3.12
N ALA A 55 -2.42 2.85 -2.05
CA ALA A 55 -3.42 3.01 -0.99
C ALA A 55 -4.50 4.06 -1.27
N CYS A 56 -4.11 5.19 -1.85
CA CYS A 56 -4.92 6.40 -1.80
C CYS A 56 -5.67 6.64 -3.11
N ASP A 57 -6.97 6.37 -3.14
CA ASP A 57 -7.79 6.67 -4.32
C ASP A 57 -8.15 8.16 -4.46
N ARG A 58 -7.98 8.94 -3.38
CA ARG A 58 -8.23 10.39 -3.41
C ARG A 58 -7.20 11.14 -4.25
N CYS A 59 -5.95 10.68 -4.23
CA CYS A 59 -4.86 11.35 -4.95
C CYS A 59 -4.83 10.98 -6.43
N LYS A 60 -5.44 9.86 -6.81
CA LYS A 60 -5.46 9.36 -8.19
C LYS A 60 -6.45 10.15 -9.05
N GLU A 61 -5.98 10.63 -10.20
CA GLU A 61 -6.83 11.10 -11.30
C GLU A 61 -7.05 10.01 -12.35
N GLY A 62 -6.14 9.04 -12.43
CA GLY A 62 -6.21 7.92 -13.36
C GLY A 62 -7.13 6.77 -12.93
N SER A 63 -7.49 5.94 -13.91
CA SER A 63 -8.30 4.72 -13.72
C SER A 63 -7.48 3.46 -13.42
N CYS A 64 -6.15 3.56 -13.37
CA CYS A 64 -5.31 2.39 -13.10
C CYS A 64 -5.62 1.84 -11.70
N ARG A 65 -6.08 0.59 -11.66
CA ARG A 65 -6.34 -0.18 -10.45
C ARG A 65 -5.60 -1.51 -10.61
N PRO A 66 -4.47 -1.69 -9.91
CA PRO A 66 -3.70 -2.92 -9.99
C PRO A 66 -4.51 -4.11 -9.47
N GLU A 67 -4.27 -5.29 -10.05
CA GLU A 67 -4.89 -6.51 -9.58
C GLU A 67 -4.36 -6.91 -8.20
N GLU A 68 -5.23 -7.52 -7.39
CA GLU A 68 -4.86 -7.98 -6.04
C GLU A 68 -3.66 -8.93 -6.07
N ALA A 69 -3.60 -9.82 -7.07
CA ALA A 69 -2.53 -10.79 -7.26
C ALA A 69 -1.15 -10.15 -7.48
N ASP A 70 -1.09 -8.95 -8.07
CA ASP A 70 0.16 -8.24 -8.33
C ASP A 70 0.66 -7.48 -7.09
N VAL A 71 -0.27 -6.98 -6.27
CA VAL A 71 0.01 -6.08 -5.15
C VAL A 71 0.15 -6.82 -3.83
N LEU A 72 -0.82 -7.66 -3.48
CA LEU A 72 -0.99 -8.16 -2.12
C LEU A 72 0.22 -8.96 -1.61
N PRO A 73 0.81 -9.90 -2.37
CA PRO A 73 1.99 -10.65 -1.89
C PRO A 73 3.20 -9.76 -1.60
N ARG A 74 3.43 -8.73 -2.44
CA ARG A 74 4.57 -7.80 -2.29
C ARG A 74 4.41 -6.96 -1.04
N VAL A 75 3.23 -6.38 -0.85
CA VAL A 75 2.95 -5.50 0.29
C VAL A 75 2.91 -6.28 1.61
N MET A 76 2.40 -7.53 1.60
CA MET A 76 2.48 -8.41 2.77
C MET A 76 3.94 -8.69 3.18
N THR A 77 4.85 -8.83 2.21
CA THR A 77 6.29 -8.98 2.49
C THR A 77 6.86 -7.74 3.16
N LEU A 78 6.51 -6.53 2.69
CA LEU A 78 6.91 -5.28 3.35
C LEU A 78 6.33 -5.18 4.77
N LEU A 79 5.06 -5.53 4.97
CA LEU A 79 4.43 -5.51 6.29
C LEU A 79 5.14 -6.45 7.28
N GLU A 80 5.62 -7.61 6.82
CA GLU A 80 6.32 -8.57 7.66
C GLU A 80 7.78 -8.17 7.94
N ARG A 81 8.48 -7.62 6.95
CA ARG A 81 9.96 -7.60 6.95
C ARG A 81 10.61 -6.22 6.81
N ASP A 82 9.85 -5.18 6.46
CA ASP A 82 10.47 -3.86 6.26
C ASP A 82 11.06 -3.35 7.59
N PRO A 83 12.33 -2.91 7.61
CA PRO A 83 12.94 -2.41 8.84
C PRO A 83 12.24 -1.17 9.37
N GLU A 84 11.64 -0.37 8.49
CA GLU A 84 11.04 0.91 8.85
C GLU A 84 9.58 0.74 9.27
N ALA A 85 9.30 1.04 10.54
CA ALA A 85 7.94 0.97 11.08
C ALA A 85 6.95 1.87 10.32
N HIS A 86 7.42 2.98 9.74
CA HIS A 86 6.58 3.84 8.91
C HIS A 86 6.15 3.14 7.61
N VAL A 87 7.06 2.40 6.97
CA VAL A 87 6.76 1.62 5.77
C VAL A 87 5.79 0.49 6.12
N ARG A 88 6.01 -0.24 7.21
CA ARG A 88 5.06 -1.27 7.69
C ARG A 88 3.68 -0.70 7.98
N ALA A 89 3.61 0.48 8.61
CA ALA A 89 2.34 1.18 8.83
C ALA A 89 1.66 1.59 7.53
N MET A 90 2.39 2.00 6.49
CA MET A 90 1.83 2.28 5.17
C MET A 90 1.36 1.01 4.46
N ALA A 91 2.07 -0.09 4.62
CA ALA A 91 1.69 -1.40 4.06
C ALA A 91 0.32 -1.86 4.58
N ILE A 92 0.01 -1.59 5.86
CA ILE A 92 -1.33 -1.84 6.44
C ILE A 92 -2.44 -1.13 5.65
N GLU A 93 -2.21 0.07 5.11
CA GLU A 93 -3.26 0.77 4.36
C GLU A 93 -3.58 0.08 3.04
N VAL A 94 -2.59 -0.52 2.39
CA VAL A 94 -2.78 -1.25 1.14
C VAL A 94 -3.38 -2.63 1.42
N VAL A 95 -2.78 -3.43 2.32
CA VAL A 95 -3.34 -4.74 2.72
C VAL A 95 -4.76 -4.59 3.27
N GLY A 96 -5.01 -3.48 3.98
CA GLY A 96 -6.28 -3.11 4.59
C GLY A 96 -7.43 -2.97 3.61
N GLN A 97 -7.18 -2.76 2.32
CA GLN A 97 -8.22 -2.72 1.29
C GLN A 97 -8.84 -4.09 1.02
N PHE A 98 -8.12 -5.17 1.32
CA PHE A 98 -8.50 -6.54 0.99
C PHE A 98 -9.07 -7.32 2.18
N VAL A 99 -9.19 -6.71 3.37
CA VAL A 99 -9.61 -7.42 4.60
C VAL A 99 -11.04 -7.95 4.58
N HIS A 100 -11.90 -7.42 3.71
CA HIS A 100 -13.28 -7.87 3.57
C HIS A 100 -13.44 -9.00 2.54
N THR A 101 -12.41 -9.28 1.74
CA THR A 101 -12.46 -10.20 0.60
C THR A 101 -11.39 -11.28 0.63
N ASN A 102 -10.28 -11.08 1.36
CA ASN A 102 -9.15 -11.98 1.39
C ASN A 102 -8.71 -12.33 2.83
N ALA A 103 -8.74 -13.62 3.17
CA ALA A 103 -8.33 -14.13 4.47
C ALA A 103 -6.83 -13.97 4.77
N LEU A 104 -5.95 -13.98 3.76
CA LEU A 104 -4.52 -13.73 3.91
C LEU A 104 -4.26 -12.28 4.33
N ALA A 105 -5.02 -11.32 3.79
CA ALA A 105 -4.93 -9.93 4.21
C ALA A 105 -5.32 -9.76 5.69
N VAL A 106 -6.39 -10.43 6.12
CA VAL A 106 -6.81 -10.46 7.54
C VAL A 106 -5.73 -11.09 8.42
N ALA A 107 -5.15 -12.22 7.99
CA ALA A 107 -4.10 -12.91 8.74
C ALA A 107 -2.85 -12.03 8.89
N ALA A 108 -2.42 -11.36 7.81
CA ALA A 108 -1.26 -10.47 7.82
C ALA A 108 -1.44 -9.29 8.78
N ILE A 109 -2.59 -8.61 8.73
CA ILE A 109 -2.89 -7.50 9.65
C ILE A 109 -3.07 -8.00 11.09
N SER A 110 -3.62 -9.20 11.28
CA SER A 110 -3.73 -9.82 12.60
C SER A 110 -2.36 -10.13 13.20
N ALA A 111 -1.43 -10.62 12.39
CA ALA A 111 -0.05 -10.86 12.82
C ALA A 111 0.64 -9.55 13.20
N ALA A 112 0.54 -8.50 12.36
CA ALA A 112 1.08 -7.17 12.67
C ALA A 112 0.47 -6.59 13.96
N ARG A 113 -0.84 -6.77 14.19
CA ARG A 113 -1.51 -6.30 15.42
C ARG A 113 -0.94 -6.95 16.69
N GLN A 114 -0.56 -8.22 16.61
CA GLN A 114 -0.09 -9.01 17.75
C GLN A 114 1.40 -8.84 17.99
N ASN A 115 2.19 -8.86 16.90
CA ASN A 115 3.62 -9.16 16.97
C ASN A 115 4.52 -8.01 16.50
N ASP A 116 4.00 -6.97 15.84
CA ASP A 116 4.87 -5.86 15.41
C ASP A 116 5.51 -5.18 16.63
N GLU A 117 6.83 -4.98 16.58
CA GLU A 117 7.60 -4.32 17.64
C GLU A 117 7.09 -2.90 17.94
N ASN A 118 6.60 -2.19 16.92
CA ASN A 118 6.22 -0.79 17.03
C ASN A 118 4.74 -0.65 17.43
N PRO A 119 4.44 0.02 18.57
CA PRO A 119 3.07 0.16 19.06
C PRO A 119 2.15 0.93 18.10
N THR A 120 2.70 1.84 17.30
CA THR A 120 1.92 2.60 16.30
C THR A 120 1.47 1.69 15.15
N VAL A 121 2.31 0.75 14.72
CA VAL A 121 1.94 -0.25 13.70
C VAL A 121 0.85 -1.16 14.25
N ARG A 122 1.02 -1.68 15.48
CA ARG A 122 -0.03 -2.48 16.15
C ARG A 122 -1.35 -1.72 16.25
N LYS A 123 -1.32 -0.45 16.67
CA LYS A 123 -2.52 0.40 16.78
C LYS A 123 -3.21 0.55 15.43
N LYS A 124 -2.46 0.85 14.37
CA LYS A 124 -2.99 1.03 13.01
C LYS A 124 -3.59 -0.27 12.47
N ALA A 125 -2.95 -1.41 12.69
CA ALA A 125 -3.47 -2.72 12.32
C ALA A 125 -4.86 -2.96 12.94
N GLY A 126 -5.02 -2.59 14.21
CA GLY A 126 -6.32 -2.68 14.90
C GLY A 126 -7.43 -1.83 14.29
N TRP A 127 -7.12 -0.80 13.49
CA TRP A 127 -8.14 -0.03 12.78
C TRP A 127 -8.78 -0.79 11.62
N TYR A 128 -8.05 -1.71 11.01
CA TYR A 128 -8.44 -2.48 9.84
C TYR A 128 -8.96 -3.89 10.15
N LEU A 129 -8.87 -4.35 11.41
CA LEU A 129 -9.45 -5.62 11.86
C LEU A 129 -10.91 -5.46 12.32
N PRO A 130 -11.69 -6.56 12.44
CA PRO A 130 -13.05 -6.51 12.97
C PRO A 130 -13.14 -5.73 14.29
N GLY A 131 -14.09 -4.78 14.35
CA GLY A 131 -14.22 -3.86 15.50
C GLY A 131 -13.35 -2.61 15.42
N GLY A 132 -12.47 -2.50 14.42
CA GLY A 132 -11.72 -1.29 14.12
C GLY A 132 -12.56 -0.21 13.43
N PRO A 133 -12.27 1.09 13.63
CA PRO A 133 -12.99 2.19 12.98
C PRO A 133 -12.94 2.14 11.46
N ILE A 134 -11.81 1.77 10.85
CA ILE A 134 -11.68 1.72 9.39
C ILE A 134 -12.35 0.48 8.83
N HIS A 135 -12.21 -0.68 9.46
CA HIS A 135 -12.91 -1.91 9.08
C HIS A 135 -14.44 -1.69 9.03
N ARG A 136 -15.01 -1.07 10.08
CA ARG A 136 -16.45 -0.74 10.09
C ARG A 136 -16.86 0.21 8.97
N ARG A 137 -16.05 1.24 8.71
CA ARG A 137 -16.33 2.26 7.69
C ARG A 137 -16.25 1.71 6.26
N THR A 138 -15.32 0.80 6.01
CA THR A 138 -15.01 0.25 4.68
C THR A 138 -15.74 -1.06 4.38
N GLY A 139 -16.44 -1.62 5.38
CA GLY A 139 -17.17 -2.88 5.20
C GLY A 139 -18.25 -2.79 4.12
N PRO A 140 -18.62 -3.92 3.50
CA PRO A 140 -19.64 -3.97 2.47
C PRO A 140 -20.95 -3.40 3.00
N LYS A 141 -21.54 -2.46 2.25
CA LYS A 141 -22.87 -1.95 2.59
C LYS A 141 -23.85 -3.11 2.50
N ARG A 142 -24.59 -3.39 3.59
CA ARG A 142 -25.72 -4.32 3.52
C ARG A 142 -26.66 -3.82 2.42
N ALA A 143 -26.91 -4.65 1.41
CA ALA A 143 -27.94 -4.37 0.43
C ALA A 143 -29.25 -4.15 1.19
N LYS A 144 -29.89 -2.98 1.01
CA LYS A 144 -31.27 -2.80 1.48
C LYS A 144 -32.09 -3.84 0.71
N GLY A 145 -32.70 -4.76 1.45
CA GLY A 145 -33.61 -5.76 0.90
C GLY A 145 -34.74 -5.10 0.10
N GLN A 146 -35.19 -5.83 -0.91
CA GLN A 146 -36.30 -5.54 -1.82
C GLN A 146 -37.55 -5.04 -1.11
#